data_AF-A0A6P2FN25-F1
#
_entry.id   AF-A0A6P2FN25-F1
#
_cell.length_a   1.000
_cell.length_b   1.000
_cell.length_c   1.000
_cell.angle_alpha   90.00
_cell.angle_beta   90.00
_cell.angle_gamma   90.00
#
_symmetry.space_group_name_H-M   'P 1'
#
loop_
_entity.id
_entity.type
_entity.pdbx_description
1 polymer ?
#
loop_
_entity_poly.entity_id
_entity_poly.type
_entity_poly.pdbx_seq_one_letter_code
_entity_poly.pdbx_strand_id
1 'polypeptide(L)'
;MTLAMTPSELAADALVRAYLDGRTMMPILHGAVVSVVAARLDSGKLPMLDEILRADIDHQASASRSEFALGMTVAGAEASRAI
;
A
#
# COMPACT_ATOMS: atom_id res chain seq x y z
N MET A 1 -22.03 6.92 -3.07
CA MET A 1 -21.98 7.55 -1.73
C MET A 1 -20.57 7.36 -1.22
N THR A 2 -19.75 8.42 -1.23
CA THR A 2 -18.42 8.37 -0.62
C THR A 2 -18.63 8.70 0.86
N LEU A 3 -18.64 7.69 1.73
CA LEU A 3 -18.64 7.93 3.17
C LEU A 3 -17.35 8.68 3.50
N ALA A 4 -17.46 9.82 4.20
CA ALA A 4 -16.29 10.55 4.65
C ALA A 4 -15.53 9.68 5.66
N MET A 5 -14.25 9.43 5.41
CA MET A 5 -13.38 8.72 6.35
C MET A 5 -13.29 9.50 7.66
N THR A 6 -13.29 8.79 8.77
CA THR A 6 -12.98 9.34 10.08
C THR A 6 -11.49 9.75 10.15
N PRO A 7 -11.10 10.64 11.08
CA PRO A 7 -9.69 11.00 11.26
C PRO A 7 -8.79 9.78 11.54
N SER A 8 -9.28 8.81 12.31
CA SER A 8 -8.55 7.58 12.63
C SER A 8 -8.41 6.66 11.42
N GLU A 9 -9.44 6.55 10.58
CA GLU A 9 -9.35 5.82 9.30
C GLU A 9 -8.36 6.48 8.33
N LEU A 10 -8.32 7.81 8.28
CA LEU A 10 -7.36 8.54 7.45
C LEU A 10 -5.92 8.31 7.93
N ALA A 11 -5.67 8.38 9.24
CA ALA A 11 -4.35 8.10 9.81
C ALA A 11 -3.94 6.64 9.62
N ALA A 12 -4.89 5.70 9.76
CA ALA A 12 -4.67 4.29 9.50
C ALA A 12 -4.34 4.02 8.02
N ASP A 13 -5.06 4.61 7.07
CA ASP A 13 -4.78 4.50 5.63
C ASP A 13 -3.38 5.00 5.29
N ALA A 14 -2.99 6.17 5.82
CA ALA A 14 -1.64 6.71 5.65
C ALA A 14 -0.57 5.76 6.21
N LEU A 15 -0.78 5.20 7.40
CA LEU A 15 0.16 4.27 8.04
C LEU A 15 0.32 2.98 7.24
N VAL A 16 -0.79 2.39 6.77
CA VAL A 16 -0.78 1.15 5.99
C VAL A 16 -0.09 1.36 4.64
N ARG A 17 -0.36 2.49 3.97
CA ARG A 17 0.32 2.85 2.72
C ARG A 17 1.82 3.05 2.91
N ALA A 18 2.22 3.70 4.00
CA ALA A 18 3.64 3.87 4.34
C ALA A 18 4.30 2.52 4.60
N TYR A 19 3.61 1.58 5.26
CA TYR A 19 4.13 0.23 5.49
C TYR A 19 4.23 -0.62 4.21
N LEU A 20 3.27 -0.45 3.30
CA LEU A 20 3.29 -1.16 2.01
C LEU A 20 4.47 -0.72 1.14
N ASP A 21 4.95 0.52 1.29
CA ASP A 21 6.15 1.03 0.61
C ASP A 21 6.14 0.76 -0.90
N GLY A 22 5.08 1.20 -1.56
CA GLY A 22 4.90 0.99 -3.01
C GLY A 22 4.41 -0.40 -3.39
N ARG A 23 4.31 -1.37 -2.48
CA ARG A 23 3.60 -2.64 -2.72
C ARG A 23 2.09 -2.40 -2.83
N THR A 24 1.41 -3.27 -3.56
CA THR A 24 -0.05 -3.21 -3.74
C THR A 24 -0.75 -4.31 -2.96
N MET A 25 -1.95 -4.02 -2.48
CA MET A 25 -2.84 -4.98 -1.82
C MET A 25 -4.23 -4.87 -2.45
N MET A 26 -4.98 -5.98 -2.47
CA MET A 26 -6.37 -5.95 -2.92
C MET A 26 -7.18 -4.92 -2.11
N PRO A 27 -8.03 -4.08 -2.75
CA PRO A 27 -8.74 -3.00 -2.05
C PRO A 27 -9.57 -3.45 -0.85
N ILE A 28 -10.19 -4.63 -0.93
CA ILE A 28 -10.99 -5.19 0.17
C ILE A 28 -10.11 -5.50 1.39
N LEU A 29 -8.95 -6.12 1.16
CA LEU A 29 -8.00 -6.44 2.22
C LEU A 29 -7.38 -5.15 2.80
N HIS A 30 -7.03 -4.20 1.95
CA HIS A 30 -6.55 -2.89 2.38
C HIS A 30 -7.57 -2.20 3.29
N GLY A 31 -8.84 -2.18 2.90
CA GLY A 31 -9.92 -1.61 3.72
C GLY A 31 -10.04 -2.31 5.08
N ALA A 32 -9.97 -3.64 5.11
CA ALA A 32 -10.01 -4.41 6.36
C ALA A 32 -8.84 -4.07 7.30
N VAL A 33 -7.61 -4.01 6.77
CA VAL A 33 -6.42 -3.63 7.54
C VAL A 33 -6.57 -2.22 8.09
N VAL A 34 -7.03 -1.26 7.27
CA VAL A 34 -7.26 0.13 7.71
C VAL A 34 -8.29 0.18 8.85
N SER A 35 -9.40 -0.55 8.76
CA SER A 35 -10.39 -0.60 9.85
C SER A 35 -9.80 -1.16 11.15
N VAL A 36 -8.96 -2.21 11.08
CA VAL A 36 -8.30 -2.79 12.26
C VAL A 36 -7.31 -1.79 12.89
N VAL A 37 -6.52 -1.10 12.06
CA VAL A 37 -5.56 -0.10 12.53
C VAL A 37 -6.28 1.13 13.11
N ALA A 38 -7.38 1.58 12.49
CA ALA A 38 -8.20 2.67 13.01
C ALA A 38 -8.78 2.35 14.39
N ALA A 39 -9.31 1.13 14.58
CA ALA A 39 -9.81 0.69 15.89
C ALA A 39 -8.70 0.63 16.96
N ARG A 40 -7.46 0.31 16.56
CA ARG A 40 -6.28 0.37 17.46
C ARG A 40 -5.90 1.80 17.80
N LEU A 41 -5.97 2.72 16.83
CA LEU A 41 -5.75 4.16 17.05
C LEU A 41 -6.77 4.70 18.05
N ASP A 42 -8.05 4.43 17.84
CA ASP A 42 -9.13 4.88 18.72
C ASP A 42 -9.02 4.31 20.14
N SER A 43 -8.53 3.07 20.28
CA SER A 43 -8.30 2.44 21.59
C SER A 43 -6.94 2.77 22.22
N GLY A 44 -6.09 3.54 21.53
CA GLY A 44 -4.73 3.85 21.99
C GLY A 44 -3.81 2.63 22.10
N LYS A 45 -4.12 1.54 21.40
CA LYS A 45 -3.37 0.27 21.48
C LYS A 45 -2.09 0.34 20.65
N LEU A 46 -0.95 0.20 21.34
CA LEU A 46 0.38 0.16 20.73
C LEU A 46 0.99 -1.27 20.79
N PRO A 47 1.77 -1.68 19.78
CA PRO A 47 1.98 -1.00 18.50
C PRO A 47 0.74 -1.05 17.59
N MET A 48 0.54 0.00 16.78
CA MET A 48 -0.58 0.10 15.83
C MET A 48 -0.51 -1.01 14.76
N LEU A 49 0.70 -1.31 14.30
CA LEU A 49 1.04 -2.46 13.47
C LEU A 49 1.89 -3.43 14.31
N ASP A 50 1.24 -4.42 14.93
CA ASP A 50 1.98 -5.49 15.62
C ASP A 50 2.61 -6.46 14.62
N GLU A 51 3.47 -7.35 15.12
CA GLU A 51 4.19 -8.31 14.29
C GLU A 51 3.25 -9.24 13.51
N ILE A 52 2.13 -9.65 14.11
CA ILE A 52 1.16 -10.54 13.46
C ILE A 52 0.48 -9.81 12.30
N LEU A 53 0.04 -8.58 12.53
CA LEU A 53 -0.61 -7.77 11.50
C LEU A 53 0.37 -7.42 10.38
N ARG A 54 1.63 -7.14 10.72
CA ARG A 54 2.68 -6.93 9.72
C ARG A 54 2.92 -8.16 8.86
N ALA A 55 3.03 -9.34 9.47
CA ALA A 55 3.21 -10.60 8.76
C ALA A 55 2.02 -10.90 7.81
N ASP A 56 0.79 -10.61 8.24
CA ASP A 56 -0.40 -10.76 7.38
C ASP A 56 -0.37 -9.77 6.21
N ILE A 57 -0.08 -8.49 6.47
CA ILE A 57 0.07 -7.48 5.42
C ILE A 57 1.14 -7.91 4.40
N ASP A 58 2.29 -8.39 4.87
CA ASP A 58 3.39 -8.81 4.02
C ASP A 58 3.05 -10.04 3.18
N HIS A 59 2.26 -10.98 3.73
CA HIS A 59 1.78 -12.14 3.00
C HIS A 59 0.79 -11.78 1.89
N GLN A 60 -0.06 -10.78 2.13
CA GLN A 60 -1.09 -10.34 1.18
C GLN A 60 -0.59 -9.27 0.19
N ALA A 61 0.53 -8.62 0.48
CA ALA A 61 1.12 -7.60 -0.37
C ALA A 61 1.74 -8.21 -1.63
N SER A 62 1.60 -7.49 -2.74
CA SER A 62 2.17 -7.85 -4.05
C SER A 62 3.12 -6.76 -4.51
N ALA A 63 4.21 -7.14 -5.19
CA ALA A 63 5.12 -6.18 -5.79
C ALA A 63 4.36 -5.29 -6.80
N SER A 64 4.58 -3.98 -6.74
CA SER A 64 3.99 -3.08 -7.73
C SER A 64 4.64 -3.31 -9.09
N ARG A 65 3.79 -3.41 -10.12
CA ARG A 65 4.20 -3.63 -11.51
C ARG A 65 5.08 -2.50 -12.07
N SER A 66 5.22 -1.37 -11.37
CA SER A 66 5.92 -0.18 -11.87
C SER A 66 7.41 -0.38 -12.17
N GLU A 67 8.11 -1.33 -11.54
CA GLU A 67 9.54 -1.55 -11.81
C GLU A 67 9.79 -2.28 -13.14
N PHE A 68 8.85 -3.11 -13.61
CA PHE A 68 8.98 -3.80 -14.90
C PHE A 68 8.79 -2.87 -16.11
N ALA A 69 8.12 -1.72 -15.94
CA ALA A 69 7.85 -0.78 -17.03
C ALA A 69 9.04 0.17 -17.33
N LEU A 70 9.88 0.46 -16.34
CA LEU A 70 11.08 1.31 -16.53
C LEU A 70 12.21 0.58 -17.27
N GLY A 71 12.25 -0.75 -17.22
CA GLY A 71 13.22 -1.56 -17.97
C GLY A 71 12.91 -1.74 -19.46
N MET A 72 11.64 -1.62 -19.89
CA MET A 72 11.27 -1.77 -21.30
C MET A 72 11.30 -0.47 -22.12
N THR A 73 11.37 0.69 -21.48
CA THR A 73 11.30 1.99 -22.20
C THR A 73 12.67 2.52 -22.62
N VAL A 74 13.77 2.05 -22.01
CA VAL A 74 15.13 2.50 -22.38
C VAL A 74 15.66 1.78 -23.63
N ALA A 75 15.19 0.56 -23.93
CA ALA A 75 15.68 -0.22 -25.07
C ALA A 75 15.12 0.22 -26.44
N GLY A 76 14.13 1.11 -26.49
CA GLY A 76 13.45 1.51 -27.73
C GLY A 76 13.92 2.82 -28.37
N ALA A 77 14.77 3.61 -27.71
CA ALA A 77 15.08 4.98 -28.14
C ALA A 77 16.33 5.11 -29.03
N GLU A 78 17.18 4.09 -29.13
CA GLU A 78 18.46 4.19 -29.87
C GLU A 78 18.38 3.79 -31.36
N ALA A 79 17.22 3.33 -31.85
CA ALA A 79 17.11 2.79 -33.22
C ALA A 79 16.64 3.78 -34.30
N SER A 80 16.41 5.07 -34.00
CA SER A 80 15.81 6.03 -34.95
C SER A 80 16.75 7.17 -35.39
N ARG A 81 18.07 7.02 -35.21
CA ARG A 81 19.04 8.04 -35.64
C ARG A 81 20.10 7.48 -36.60
N ALA A 82 19.66 6.75 -37.62
CA ALA A 82 20.48 6.46 -38.80
C ALA A 82 19.64 5.87 -39.94
N ILE A 83 18.76 6.66 -40.57
CA ILE A 83 18.44 6.53 -42.00
C ILE A 83 18.10 7.92 -42.54
#